data_AF-A0A8T7EN80-F1
#
_entry.id   AF-A0A8T7EN80-F1
#
_cell.length_a   1.000
_cell.length_b   1.000
_cell.length_c   1.000
_cell.angle_alpha   90.00
_cell.angle_beta   90.00
_cell.angle_gamma   90.00
#
_symmetry.space_group_name_H-M   'P 1'
#
loop_
_entity.id
_entity.type
_entity.pdbx_description
1 polymer ?
#
loop_
_entity_poly.entity_id
_entity_poly.type
_entity_poly.pdbx_seq_one_letter_code
_entity_poly.pdbx_strand_id
1 'polypeptide(L)'
;MDLRRELGRVLDRAEIGNEIIVVERAGRPKAAIVPLSELEEMRRLRREAHERFFAQTEEMRERFSALSDEEIESLVKEAVVEVRQESRKAA
;
A
#
# COMPACT_ATOMS: atom_id res chain seq x y z
N MET A 1 19.44 -17.21 16.68
CA MET A 1 20.61 -16.97 15.82
C MET A 1 21.31 -15.71 16.32
N ASP A 2 22.63 -15.73 16.54
CA ASP A 2 23.38 -14.51 16.87
C ASP A 2 23.77 -13.80 15.57
N LEU A 3 22.89 -12.93 15.09
CA LEU A 3 23.06 -12.19 13.82
C LEU A 3 24.41 -11.46 13.74
N ARG A 4 24.98 -11.05 14.89
CA ARG A 4 26.28 -10.36 14.94
C ARG A 4 27.45 -11.24 14.50
N ARG A 5 27.36 -12.56 14.70
CA ARG A 5 28.42 -13.52 14.34
C ARG A 5 28.29 -14.04 12.91
N GLU A 6 27.08 -13.96 12.34
CA GLU A 6 26.75 -14.54 11.03
C GLU A 6 26.30 -13.51 10.00
N LEU A 7 26.56 -12.22 10.23
CA LEU A 7 26.05 -11.14 9.39
C LEU A 7 26.43 -11.33 7.91
N GLY A 8 27.68 -11.68 7.61
CA GLY A 8 28.13 -11.93 6.23
C GLY A 8 27.28 -12.99 5.52
N ARG A 9 27.14 -14.17 6.12
CA ARG A 9 26.31 -15.26 5.57
C ARG A 9 24.84 -14.86 5.41
N VAL A 10 24.31 -14.06 6.33
CA VAL A 10 22.92 -13.57 6.27
C VAL A 10 22.75 -12.58 5.11
N LEU A 11 23.74 -11.72 4.86
CA LEU A 11 23.74 -10.81 3.71
C LEU A 11 23.85 -11.60 2.40
N ASP A 12 24.73 -12.60 2.32
CA ASP A 12 24.87 -13.44 1.11
C ASP A 12 23.55 -14.16 0.76
N ARG A 13 22.81 -14.64 1.76
CA ARG A 13 21.50 -15.27 1.55
C ARG A 13 20.46 -14.29 1.02
N ALA A 14 20.46 -13.05 1.50
CA ALA A 14 19.58 -12.02 0.98
C ALA A 14 19.97 -11.62 -0.45
N GLU A 15 21.25 -11.41 -0.73
CA GLU A 15 21.73 -10.94 -2.04
C GLU A 15 21.67 -12.04 -3.12
N ILE A 16 22.27 -13.20 -2.85
CA ILE A 16 22.41 -14.29 -3.83
C ILE A 16 21.17 -15.18 -3.81
N GLY A 17 20.65 -15.47 -2.62
CA GLY A 17 19.50 -16.36 -2.44
C GLY A 17 18.14 -15.70 -2.71
N ASN A 18 18.10 -14.36 -2.87
CA ASN A 18 16.87 -13.58 -2.91
C ASN A 18 15.94 -13.85 -1.70
N GLU A 19 16.52 -14.14 -0.53
CA GLU A 19 15.75 -14.50 0.65
C GLU A 19 15.35 -13.27 1.48
N ILE A 20 14.11 -13.26 1.98
CA ILE A 20 13.66 -12.31 2.99
C ILE A 20 13.86 -12.92 4.38
N ILE A 21 14.65 -12.26 5.21
CA ILE A 21 15.04 -12.77 6.52
C ILE A 21 14.48 -11.85 7.60
N VAL A 22 13.59 -12.39 8.44
CA VAL A 22 12.99 -11.63 9.56
C VAL A 22 13.92 -11.68 10.77
N VAL A 23 14.27 -10.50 11.28
CA VAL A 23 15.08 -10.34 12.50
C VAL A 23 14.14 -10.16 13.69
N GLU A 24 14.21 -11.11 14.62
CA GLU A 24 13.41 -11.12 15.84
C GLU A 24 14.24 -10.76 17.07
N ARG A 25 13.58 -10.14 18.06
CA ARG A 25 14.13 -9.93 19.41
C ARG A 25 13.06 -10.25 20.44
N ALA A 26 13.38 -11.13 21.39
CA ALA A 26 12.45 -11.62 22.41
C ALA A 26 11.14 -12.18 21.79
N GLY A 27 11.27 -12.96 20.71
CA GLY A 27 10.14 -13.58 20.00
C GLY A 27 9.24 -12.61 19.24
N ARG A 28 9.66 -11.36 19.04
CA ARG A 28 8.90 -10.36 18.28
C ARG A 28 9.70 -9.90 17.05
N PRO A 29 9.08 -9.84 15.85
CA PRO A 29 9.74 -9.29 14.66
C PRO A 29 10.06 -7.81 14.87
N LYS A 30 11.26 -7.40 14.46
CA LYS A 30 11.76 -6.01 14.61
C LYS A 30 12.23 -5.40 13.31
N ALA A 31 12.79 -6.21 12.42
CA ALA A 31 13.25 -5.76 11.11
C ALA A 31 13.22 -6.94 10.13
N ALA A 32 13.40 -6.66 8.86
CA ALA A 32 13.71 -7.66 7.84
C ALA A 32 14.96 -7.23 7.08
N ILE A 33 15.76 -8.21 6.69
CA ILE A 33 16.82 -8.06 5.70
C ILE A 33 16.22 -8.58 4.40
N VAL A 34 16.25 -7.74 3.38
CA VAL A 34 15.67 -8.02 2.06
C VAL A 34 16.73 -7.79 0.99
N PRO A 35 16.61 -8.43 -0.18
CA PRO A 35 17.41 -8.07 -1.35
C PRO A 35 17.23 -6.58 -1.67
N LEU A 36 18.31 -5.91 -2.11
CA LEU A 36 18.24 -4.49 -2.43
C LEU A 36 17.25 -4.20 -3.56
N SER A 37 17.22 -5.06 -4.59
CA SER A 37 16.26 -5.00 -5.70
C SER A 37 14.81 -4.99 -5.22
N GLU A 38 14.48 -5.85 -4.25
CA GLU A 38 13.14 -5.93 -3.67
C GLU A 38 12.78 -4.63 -2.91
N LEU A 39 13.73 -4.08 -2.15
CA LEU A 39 13.53 -2.80 -1.47
C LEU A 39 13.33 -1.65 -2.45
N GLU A 40 14.07 -1.62 -3.54
CA GLU A 40 13.96 -0.62 -4.61
C GLU A 40 12.60 -0.70 -5.30
N GLU A 41 12.15 -1.92 -5.61
CA GLU A 41 10.84 -2.16 -6.21
C GLU A 41 9.70 -1.75 -5.27
N MET A 42 9.75 -2.12 -3.99
CA MET A 42 8.79 -1.67 -2.98
C MET A 42 8.74 -0.13 -2.89
N ARG A 43 9.90 0.53 -2.96
CA ARG A 43 9.99 2.00 -2.95
C ARG A 43 9.39 2.59 -4.22
N ARG A 44 9.64 2.00 -5.39
CA ARG A 44 9.07 2.41 -6.67
C ARG A 44 7.55 2.31 -6.65
N LEU A 45 7.01 1.15 -6.30
CA LEU A 45 5.57 0.91 -6.21
C LEU A 45 4.89 1.87 -5.23
N ARG A 46 5.52 2.17 -4.09
CA ARG A 46 5.00 3.14 -3.13
C ARG A 46 4.92 4.56 -3.70
N ARG A 47 5.95 4.99 -4.45
CA ARG A 47 5.93 6.31 -5.12
C ARG A 47 4.84 6.35 -6.19
N GLU A 48 4.77 5.35 -7.05
CA GLU A 48 3.76 5.27 -8.11
C GLU A 48 2.33 5.22 -7.55
N ALA A 49 2.11 4.52 -6.44
CA ALA A 49 0.81 4.50 -5.78
C ALA A 49 0.44 5.89 -5.22
N HIS A 50 1.41 6.58 -4.62
CA HIS A 50 1.22 7.94 -4.13
C HIS A 50 0.89 8.90 -5.27
N GLU A 51 1.71 8.93 -6.32
CA GLU A 51 1.50 9.78 -7.50
C GLU A 51 0.14 9.52 -8.16
N ARG A 52 -0.24 8.25 -8.34
CA ARG A 52 -1.57 7.90 -8.87
C ARG A 52 -2.71 8.39 -7.98
N PHE A 53 -2.58 8.23 -6.66
CA PHE A 53 -3.59 8.72 -5.72
C PHE A 53 -3.77 10.24 -5.80
N PHE A 54 -2.67 10.99 -5.85
CA PHE A 54 -2.73 12.45 -6.00
C PHE A 54 -3.30 12.88 -7.35
N ALA A 55 -2.90 12.23 -8.44
CA ALA A 55 -3.44 12.51 -9.77
C ALA A 55 -4.97 12.29 -9.81
N GLN A 56 -5.45 11.17 -9.26
CA GLN A 56 -6.89 10.90 -9.17
C GLN A 56 -7.64 11.91 -8.29
N THR A 57 -7.03 12.32 -7.18
CA THR A 57 -7.62 13.32 -6.28
C THR A 57 -7.75 14.68 -6.97
N GLU A 58 -6.73 15.09 -7.72
CA GLU A 58 -6.77 16.36 -8.45
C GLU A 58 -7.78 16.32 -9.60
N GLU A 59 -7.82 15.22 -10.36
CA GLU A 59 -8.82 15.02 -11.42
C GLU A 59 -10.25 15.11 -10.85
N MET A 60 -10.51 14.46 -9.71
CA MET A 60 -11.81 14.56 -9.04
C MET A 60 -12.09 15.99 -8.57
N ARG A 61 -11.11 16.67 -7.98
CA ARG A 61 -11.29 18.06 -7.55
C ARG A 61 -11.64 18.97 -8.71
N GLU A 62 -10.94 18.87 -9.85
CA GLU A 62 -11.23 19.66 -11.05
C GLU A 62 -12.63 19.35 -11.58
N ARG A 63 -12.97 18.07 -11.71
CA ARG A 63 -14.26 17.61 -12.25
C ARG A 63 -15.46 18.06 -11.43
N PHE A 64 -15.30 18.15 -10.11
CA PHE A 64 -16.37 18.53 -9.19
C PHE A 64 -16.20 19.94 -8.60
N SER A 65 -15.27 20.75 -9.14
CA SER A 65 -14.95 22.09 -8.65
C SER A 65 -16.13 23.08 -8.67
N ALA A 66 -17.15 22.80 -9.49
CA ALA A 66 -18.34 23.64 -9.64
C ALA A 66 -19.47 23.29 -8.66
N LEU A 67 -19.35 22.18 -7.92
CA LEU A 67 -20.36 21.74 -6.95
C LEU A 67 -20.01 22.20 -5.54
N SER A 68 -21.03 22.52 -4.74
CA SER A 68 -20.87 22.73 -3.31
C SER A 68 -20.69 21.40 -2.57
N ASP A 69 -20.15 21.46 -1.34
CA ASP A 69 -20.00 20.29 -0.48
C ASP A 69 -21.35 19.59 -0.23
N GLU A 70 -22.44 20.35 -0.07
CA GLU A 70 -23.79 19.81 0.12
C GLU A 70 -24.32 19.08 -1.13
N GLU A 71 -24.03 19.60 -2.33
CA GLU A 71 -24.40 18.96 -3.59
C GLU A 71 -23.63 17.65 -3.77
N ILE A 72 -22.33 17.64 -3.46
CA ILE A 72 -21.50 16.43 -3.48
C ILE A 72 -22.04 15.40 -2.48
N GLU A 73 -22.34 15.80 -1.24
CA GLU A 73 -22.91 14.90 -0.23
C GLU A 73 -24.24 14.28 -0.67
N SER A 74 -25.10 15.06 -1.34
CA SER A 74 -26.38 14.56 -1.84
C SER A 74 -26.17 13.49 -2.91
N LEU A 75 -25.28 13.74 -3.87
CA LEU A 75 -24.93 12.78 -4.92
C LEU A 75 -24.34 11.48 -4.35
N VAL A 76 -23.47 11.58 -3.34
CA VAL A 76 -22.90 10.41 -2.66
C VAL A 76 -23.99 9.59 -1.95
N LYS A 77 -24.92 10.26 -1.25
CA LYS A 77 -26.03 9.58 -0.55
C LYS A 77 -26.92 8.82 -1.54
N GLU A 78 -27.25 9.43 -2.67
CA GLU A 78 -28.05 8.82 -3.73
C GLU A 78 -27.37 7.57 -4.30
N ALA A 79 -26.10 7.68 -4.70
CA ALA A 79 -25.34 6.56 -5.25
C ALA A 79 -25.20 5.37 -4.26
N VAL A 80 -24.98 5.65 -2.97
CA VAL A 80 -24.90 4.59 -1.94
C VAL A 80 -26.23 3.86 -1.77
N VAL A 81 -27.35 4.57 -1.87
CA VAL A 81 -28.70 3.95 -1.79
C VAL A 81 -28.90 3.02 -2.99
N GLU A 82 -28.54 3.46 -4.19
CA GLU A 82 -28.68 2.69 -5.43
C GLU A 82 -27.90 1.36 -5.37
N VAL A 83 -26.60 1.41 -5.04
CA VAL A 83 -25.74 0.21 -4.93
C VAL A 83 -26.28 -0.77 -3.88
N ARG A 84 -26.78 -0.27 -2.75
CA ARG A 84 -27.38 -1.12 -1.69
C ARG A 84 -28.66 -1.79 -2.15
N GLN A 85 -29.46 -1.13 -2.97
CA GLN A 85 -30.68 -1.71 -3.54
C GLN A 85 -30.37 -2.79 -4.57
N GLU A 86 -29.38 -2.57 -5.43
CA GLU A 86 -28.91 -3.58 -6.39
C GLU A 86 -28.37 -4.82 -5.69
N SER A 87 -27.52 -4.63 -4.67
CA SER A 87 -26.94 -5.72 -3.88
C SER A 87 -28.01 -6.56 -3.16
N ARG A 88 -29.15 -5.95 -2.78
CA ARG A 88 -30.28 -6.65 -2.15
C ARG A 88 -31.18 -7.37 -3.15
N LYS A 89 -31.22 -6.94 -4.41
CA LYS A 89 -31.97 -7.63 -5.49
C LYS A 89 -31.20 -8.82 -6.07
N ALA A 90 -29.88 -8.82 -5.92
CA ALA A 90 -29.00 -9.89 -6.38
C ALA A 90 -28.78 -11.03 -5.35
N ALA A 91 -29.32 -10.88 -4.13
CA ALA A 91 -29.28 -11.87 -3.04
C ALA A 91 -30.64 -12.57 -2.90
#